data_AF-A0AAW3ECN2-F1
#
_entry.id   AF-A0AAW3ECN2-F1
#
_cell.length_a   1.000
_cell.length_b   1.000
_cell.length_c   1.000
_cell.angle_alpha   90.00
_cell.angle_beta   90.00
_cell.angle_gamma   90.00
#
_symmetry.space_group_name_H-M   'P 1'
#
loop_
_entity.id
_entity.type
_entity.pdbx_description
1 polymer ?
#
loop_
_entity_poly.entity_id
_entity_poly.type
_entity_poly.pdbx_seq_one_letter_code
_entity_poly.pdbx_strand_id
1 'polypeptide(L)' 'MFDSTPLTLDEIADQCRALTHAVIELDNPVAKEVLTFVLAERLELLAVTLQSPEAPETDNGVSA' A
#
# COMPACT_ATOMS: atom_id res chain seq x y z
N MET A 1 -18.51 -5.72 2.36
CA MET A 1 -17.86 -6.09 3.64
C MET A 1 -16.62 -5.24 3.74
N PHE A 2 -16.58 -4.30 4.69
CA PHE A 2 -15.46 -3.37 4.82
C PHE A 2 -14.42 -4.08 5.69
N ASP A 3 -13.43 -4.70 5.07
CA ASP A 3 -12.33 -5.28 5.81
C ASP A 3 -11.50 -4.13 6.37
N SER A 4 -11.51 -3.99 7.69
CA SER A 4 -10.86 -2.88 8.40
C SER A 4 -9.43 -3.24 8.80
N THR A 5 -8.96 -4.40 8.35
CA THR A 5 -7.59 -4.85 8.55
C THR A 5 -6.64 -3.86 7.87
N PRO A 6 -5.65 -3.30 8.59
CA PRO A 6 -4.63 -2.45 7.98
C PRO A 6 -3.95 -3.20 6.83
N LEU A 7 -3.70 -2.50 5.73
CA LEU A 7 -2.98 -3.08 4.59
C LEU A 7 -1.58 -3.52 5.02
N THR A 8 -1.22 -4.73 4.61
CA THR A 8 0.14 -5.26 4.74
C THR A 8 1.11 -4.52 3.82
N LEU A 9 2.41 -4.61 4.12
CA LEU A 9 3.46 -3.99 3.30
C LEU A 9 3.37 -4.44 1.82
N ASP A 10 3.13 -5.73 1.59
CA ASP A 10 3.02 -6.31 0.25
C ASP A 10 1.79 -5.77 -0.50
N GLU A 11 0.65 -5.64 0.17
CA GLU A 11 -0.55 -5.06 -0.45
C GLU A 11 -0.36 -3.58 -0.83
N ILE A 12 0.36 -2.81 0.00
CA ILE A 12 0.68 -1.42 -0.30
C ILE A 12 1.64 -1.35 -1.49
N ALA A 13 2.67 -2.22 -1.52
CA ALA A 13 3.62 -2.28 -2.62
C ALA A 13 2.95 -2.67 -3.95
N ASP A 14 2.02 -3.63 -3.92
CA ASP A 14 1.25 -4.04 -5.08
C ASP A 14 0.33 -2.94 -5.59
N GLN A 15 -0.31 -2.18 -4.69
CA GLN A 15 -1.07 -0.98 -5.06
C GLN A 15 -0.18 0.07 -5.77
N CYS A 16 1.02 0.33 -5.26
CA CYS A 16 1.97 1.24 -5.91
C CYS A 16 2.35 0.78 -7.32
N ARG A 17 2.61 -0.53 -7.52
CA ARG A 17 2.89 -1.10 -8.85
C ARG A 17 1.70 -0.93 -9.80
N ALA A 18 0.50 -1.28 -9.35
CA ALA A 18 -0.71 -1.17 -10.16
C ALA A 18 -0.99 0.28 -10.58
N LEU A 19 -0.85 1.22 -9.65
CA LEU A 19 -1.03 2.66 -9.92
C LEU A 19 0.03 3.19 -10.89
N THR A 20 1.29 2.76 -10.75
CA THR A 20 2.36 3.14 -11.68
C THR A 20 2.04 2.69 -13.10
N HIS A 21 1.62 1.42 -13.27
CA HIS A 21 1.19 0.92 -14.57
C HIS A 21 -0.01 1.70 -15.13
N ALA A 22 -1.02 1.97 -14.31
CA ALA A 22 -2.19 2.74 -14.73
C ALA A 22 -1.80 4.16 -15.21
N VAL A 23 -0.93 4.86 -14.48
CA VAL A 23 -0.45 6.20 -14.86
C VAL A 23 0.32 6.17 -16.18
N ILE A 24 1.11 5.12 -16.44
CA ILE A 24 1.87 4.98 -17.69
C ILE A 24 0.90 4.77 -18.87
N GLU A 25 -0.03 3.82 -18.75
CA GLU A 25 -0.89 3.36 -19.84
C GLU A 25 -2.08 4.30 -20.13
N LEU A 26 -2.47 5.15 -19.18
CA LEU A 26 -3.62 6.03 -19.38
C LEU A 26 -3.29 7.19 -20.33
N ASP A 27 -4.19 7.41 -21.30
CA ASP A 27 -4.14 8.54 -22.22
C ASP A 27 -4.91 9.77 -21.69
N ASN A 28 -5.85 9.57 -20.77
CA ASN A 28 -6.65 10.67 -20.23
C ASN A 28 -5.80 11.51 -19.24
N PRO A 29 -5.50 12.80 -19.56
CA PRO A 29 -4.59 13.61 -18.77
C PRO A 29 -5.12 13.90 -17.36
N VAL A 30 -6.45 14.08 -17.21
CA VAL A 30 -7.07 14.33 -15.91
C VAL A 30 -7.01 13.07 -15.03
N ALA A 31 -7.27 11.90 -15.63
CA ALA A 31 -7.16 10.64 -14.89
C ALA A 31 -5.71 10.36 -14.46
N LYS A 32 -4.72 10.65 -15.31
CA LYS A 32 -3.30 10.55 -14.97
C LYS A 32 -2.95 11.44 -13.78
N GLU A 33 -3.39 12.69 -13.77
CA GLU A 33 -3.11 13.64 -12.69
C GLU A 33 -3.66 13.13 -11.35
N VAL A 34 -4.94 12.70 -11.34
CA VAL A 34 -5.57 12.14 -10.15
C VAL A 34 -4.85 10.88 -9.67
N LEU A 35 -4.54 9.94 -10.57
CA LEU A 35 -3.86 8.70 -10.18
C LEU A 35 -2.41 8.93 -9.75
N THR A 36 -1.75 9.97 -10.27
CA THR A 36 -0.42 10.37 -9.81
C THR A 36 -0.49 10.89 -8.37
N PHE A 37 -1.51 11.67 -8.03
CA PHE A 37 -1.76 12.10 -6.66
C PHE A 37 -1.98 10.90 -5.73
N VAL A 38 -2.86 9.96 -6.10
CA VAL A 38 -3.13 8.74 -5.32
C VAL A 38 -1.86 7.89 -5.18
N LEU A 39 -1.06 7.74 -6.23
CA LEU A 39 0.22 7.04 -6.19
C LEU A 39 1.17 7.68 -5.17
N ALA A 40 1.27 9.01 -5.12
CA ALA A 40 2.09 9.70 -4.13
C ALA A 40 1.62 9.40 -2.69
N GLU A 41 0.31 9.39 -2.43
CA GLU A 41 -0.22 9.01 -1.12
C GLU A 41 0.08 7.56 -0.75
N ARG A 42 0.07 6.63 -1.71
CA ARG A 42 0.45 5.22 -1.47
C ARG A 42 1.94 5.06 -1.23
N LEU A 43 2.78 5.81 -1.93
CA LEU A 43 4.24 5.81 -1.71
C LEU A 43 4.60 6.37 -0.33
N GLU A 44 3.91 7.42 0.13
CA GLU A 44 4.09 7.94 1.49
C GLU A 44 3.67 6.91 2.53
N LEU A 45 2.51 6.27 2.35
CA LEU A 45 2.06 5.19 3.23
C LEU A 45 3.08 4.04 3.28
N LEU A 46 3.63 3.64 2.12
CA LEU A 46 4.67 2.61 2.04
C LEU A 46 5.92 3.04 2.83
N ALA A 47 6.37 4.28 2.65
CA ALA A 47 7.55 4.81 3.33
C ALA A 47 7.38 4.83 4.86
N VAL A 48 6.22 5.26 5.35
CA VAL A 48 5.88 5.25 6.78
C VAL A 48 5.81 3.82 7.31
N THR A 49 5.18 2.91 6.57
CA THR A 49 5.02 1.50 6.98
C THR A 49 6.38 0.80 7.08
N LEU A 50 7.30 1.06 6.14
CA LEU A 50 8.68 0.54 6.17
C LEU A 50 9.50 1.05 7.37
N GLN A 51 9.16 2.23 7.89
CA GLN A 51 9.84 2.84 9.05
C GLN A 51 9.18 2.46 10.38
N SER A 52 8.00 1.84 10.35
CA SER A 52 7.33 1.38 11.55
C SER A 52 8.06 0.16 12.10
N PRO A 53 8.53 0.16 13.36
CA PRO A 53 9.06 -1.04 13.98
C PRO A 53 7.90 -2.04 14.10
N GLU A 54 7.96 -3.10 13.31
CA GLU A 54 7.04 -4.22 13.41
C GLU A 54 7.01 -4.69 14.87
N ALA A 55 5.88 -4.51 15.56
CA ALA A 55 5.72 -5.05 16.90
C ALA A 55 5.81 -6.58 16.77
N PRO A 56 6.66 -7.25 17.56
CA PRO A 56 6.86 -8.68 17.40
C PRO A 56 5.52 -9.40 17.55
N GLU A 57 5.14 -10.14 16.52
CA GLU A 57 4.07 -11.14 16.59
C GLU A 57 4.42 -12.08 17.74
N THR A 58 3.77 -11.90 18.89
CA THR A 58 3.82 -12.91 19.95
C THR A 58 2.92 -14.03 19.49
N ASP A 59 3.49 -14.94 18.71
CA ASP A 59 3.04 -16.32 18.59
C ASP A 59 3.02 -16.91 20.00
N ASN A 60 1.88 -16.76 20.69
CA ASN A 60 1.66 -17.43 21.97
C ASN A 60 1.19 -18.87 21.69
N GLY A 61 2.00 -19.60 20.94
CA GLY A 61 1.91 -21.03 20.69
C GLY A 61 2.69 -21.81 21.74
N VAL A 62 2.28 -21.75 23.01
CA VAL A 62 2.73 -22.73 24.01
C VAL A 62 1.55 -23.57 24.47
N SER A 63 1.33 -24.67 23.74
CA SER A 63 0.70 -25.88 24.28
C SER A 63 1.76 -26.72 24.98
N ALA A 64 1.64 -26.90 26.29
CA ALA A 64 2.03 -28.10 27.04
C ALA A 64 1.46 -28.03 28.46
#